data_AF-A0A075JYE2-F1
#
_entry.id   AF-A0A075JYE2-F1
#
_cell.length_a   1.000
_cell.length_b   1.000
_cell.length_c   1.000
_cell.angle_alpha   90.00
_cell.angle_beta   90.00
_cell.angle_gamma   90.00
#
_symmetry.space_group_name_H-M   'P 1'
#
loop_
_entity.id
_entity.type
_entity.pdbx_description
1 polymer ?
#
loop_
_entity_poly.entity_id
_entity_poly.type
_entity_poly.pdbx_seq_one_letter_code
_entity_poly.pdbx_strand_id
1 'polypeptide(L)'
;MHFRIDVAPAIQTIRAYADDAVRSMRDTYGLCLDHSLESLAHLDDVLATWHEDGATADTMTPSIFAFGSYAGEVLCEHEPGRWIEPPTNDHGAWDDLFPFVRLLDGREWRPIGLAFAALMDGPPYSLLQSARRLLATGA
;
A
#
# COMPACT_ATOMS: atom_id res chain seq x y z
N MET A 1 13.40 14.11 -3.15
CA MET A 1 12.82 12.76 -3.08
C MET A 1 12.48 12.33 -4.49
N HIS A 2 12.99 11.19 -4.95
CA HIS A 2 12.80 10.73 -6.32
C HIS A 2 12.05 9.40 -6.33
N PHE A 3 10.74 9.46 -6.55
CA PHE A 3 10.00 8.23 -6.77
C PHE A 3 10.34 7.64 -8.13
N ARG A 4 10.55 6.33 -8.17
CA ARG A 4 10.71 5.58 -9.43
C ARG A 4 9.34 5.35 -10.07
N ILE A 5 8.78 6.41 -10.65
CA ILE A 5 7.48 6.37 -11.34
C ILE A 5 7.53 5.42 -12.56
N ASP A 6 8.71 5.23 -13.14
CA ASP A 6 8.95 4.29 -14.24
C ASP A 6 8.66 2.83 -13.89
N VAL A 7 8.68 2.48 -12.61
CA VAL A 7 8.34 1.14 -12.09
C VAL A 7 7.18 1.18 -11.10
N ALA A 8 6.37 2.24 -11.12
CA ALA A 8 5.16 2.29 -10.31
C ALA A 8 4.12 1.26 -10.80
N PRO A 9 3.34 0.65 -9.89
CA PRO A 9 2.24 -0.22 -10.27
C PRO A 9 1.24 0.53 -11.15
N ALA A 10 0.79 -0.13 -12.21
CA ALA A 10 -0.39 0.25 -12.99
C ALA A 10 -1.51 -0.75 -12.66
N ILE A 11 -2.77 -0.42 -12.96
CA ILE A 11 -3.92 -1.29 -12.66
C ILE A 11 -3.71 -2.73 -13.14
N GLN A 12 -3.06 -2.89 -14.30
CA GLN A 12 -2.76 -4.19 -14.92
C GLN A 12 -1.69 -5.00 -14.18
N THR A 13 -0.79 -4.34 -13.44
CA THR A 13 0.34 -4.96 -12.75
C THR A 13 0.15 -5.04 -11.23
N ILE A 14 -0.84 -4.35 -10.65
CA ILE A 14 -1.10 -4.35 -9.20
C ILE A 14 -1.15 -5.75 -8.60
N ARG A 15 -1.86 -6.69 -9.22
CA ARG A 15 -1.93 -8.06 -8.71
C ARG A 15 -0.57 -8.74 -8.66
N ALA A 16 0.28 -8.53 -9.67
CA ALA A 16 1.64 -9.06 -9.67
C ALA A 16 2.48 -8.44 -8.53
N TYR A 17 2.35 -7.13 -8.29
CA TYR A 17 2.99 -6.48 -7.14
C TYR A 17 2.48 -7.03 -5.79
N ALA A 18 1.17 -7.27 -5.66
CA ALA A 18 0.61 -7.90 -4.47
C ALA A 18 1.18 -9.32 -4.25
N ASP A 19 1.27 -10.13 -5.31
CA ASP A 19 1.88 -11.45 -5.26
C ASP A 19 3.39 -11.38 -4.89
N ASP A 20 4.08 -10.33 -5.32
CA ASP A 20 5.48 -10.08 -4.96
C ASP A 20 5.62 -9.77 -3.46
N ALA A 21 4.68 -9.04 -2.86
CA ALA A 21 4.63 -8.81 -1.42
C ALA A 21 4.47 -10.14 -0.66
N VAL A 22 3.54 -10.99 -1.08
CA VAL A 22 3.31 -12.31 -0.47
C VAL A 22 4.59 -13.15 -0.53
N ARG A 23 5.27 -13.21 -1.68
CA ARG A 23 6.51 -13.97 -1.83
C ARG A 23 7.64 -13.39 -0.99
N SER A 24 7.87 -12.08 -1.06
CA SER A 24 8.95 -11.41 -0.32
C SER A 24 8.78 -11.50 1.20
N MET A 25 7.55 -11.36 1.71
CA MET A 25 7.26 -11.51 3.13
C MET A 25 7.52 -12.92 3.63
N ARG A 26 7.12 -13.93 2.85
CA ARG A 26 7.39 -15.33 3.17
C ARG A 26 8.88 -15.64 3.12
N ASP A 27 9.55 -15.25 2.05
CA ASP A 27 10.92 -15.68 1.77
C ASP A 27 11.94 -14.93 2.63
N THR A 28 11.66 -13.67 3.00
CA THR A 28 12.57 -12.81 3.79
C THR A 28 12.28 -12.85 5.28
N TYR A 29 11.00 -12.87 5.67
CA TYR A 29 10.57 -12.75 7.06
C TYR A 29 9.91 -14.02 7.63
N GLY A 30 9.65 -15.02 6.79
CA GLY A 30 8.91 -16.22 7.20
C GLY A 30 7.43 -15.95 7.53
N LEU A 31 6.89 -14.79 7.10
CA LEU A 31 5.54 -14.35 7.41
C LEU A 31 4.59 -14.67 6.25
N CYS A 32 3.41 -15.21 6.58
CA CYS A 32 2.37 -15.49 5.60
C CYS A 32 1.42 -14.31 5.49
N LEU A 33 1.27 -13.79 4.27
CA LEU A 33 0.24 -12.83 3.91
C LEU A 33 -0.93 -13.60 3.28
N ASP A 34 -2.09 -13.61 3.95
CA ASP A 34 -3.24 -14.46 3.63
C ASP A 34 -4.47 -13.69 3.13
N HIS A 35 -4.25 -12.45 2.70
CA HIS A 35 -5.28 -11.49 2.27
C HIS A 35 -6.30 -11.10 3.35
N SER A 36 -6.04 -11.40 4.62
CA SER A 36 -6.80 -10.83 5.75
C SER A 36 -6.42 -9.38 6.01
N LEU A 37 -7.32 -8.61 6.65
CA LEU A 37 -6.95 -7.29 7.17
C LEU A 37 -5.82 -7.39 8.20
N GLU A 38 -5.84 -8.43 9.03
CA GLU A 38 -4.84 -8.71 10.07
C GLU A 38 -3.42 -8.84 9.49
N SER A 39 -3.28 -9.40 8.28
CA SER A 39 -1.99 -9.51 7.60
C SER A 39 -1.33 -8.15 7.28
N LEU A 40 -2.11 -7.05 7.26
CA LEU A 40 -1.55 -5.70 7.10
C LEU A 40 -0.70 -5.27 8.30
N ALA A 41 -0.92 -5.84 9.50
CA ALA A 41 -0.07 -5.59 10.66
C ALA A 41 1.38 -6.01 10.39
N HIS A 42 1.59 -7.11 9.67
CA HIS A 42 2.94 -7.56 9.32
C HIS A 42 3.66 -6.57 8.40
N LEU A 43 2.93 -5.94 7.48
CA LEU A 43 3.49 -4.89 6.63
C LEU A 43 3.82 -3.63 7.44
N ASP A 44 2.93 -3.24 8.35
CA ASP A 44 3.15 -2.10 9.26
C ASP A 44 4.41 -2.32 10.12
N ASP A 45 4.60 -3.52 10.70
CA ASP A 45 5.77 -3.86 11.51
C ASP A 45 7.08 -3.79 10.72
N VAL A 46 7.08 -4.30 9.47
CA VAL A 46 8.26 -4.25 8.59
C VAL A 46 8.56 -2.81 8.16
N LEU A 47 7.55 -2.02 7.79
CA LEU A 47 7.71 -0.62 7.42
C LEU A 47 8.24 0.21 8.59
N ALA A 48 7.74 -0.04 9.80
CA ALA A 48 8.24 0.60 11.02
C ALA A 48 9.71 0.24 11.27
N THR A 49 10.07 -1.04 11.13
CA THR A 49 11.48 -1.48 11.27
C THR A 49 12.39 -0.80 10.25
N TRP A 50 11.98 -0.74 8.98
CA TRP A 50 12.74 -0.05 7.94
C TRP A 50 12.88 1.45 8.19
N HIS A 51 11.84 2.10 8.72
CA HIS A 51 11.90 3.49 9.13
C HIS A 51 12.93 3.70 10.26
N GLU A 52 12.88 2.87 11.29
CA GLU A 52 13.81 2.92 12.43
C GLU A 52 15.27 2.68 12.00
N ASP A 53 15.49 1.77 11.05
CA ASP A 53 16.80 1.47 10.46
C ASP A 53 17.30 2.56 9.49
N GLY A 54 16.48 3.59 9.22
CA GLY A 54 16.83 4.70 8.32
C GLY A 54 16.87 4.29 6.84
N ALA A 55 16.12 3.26 6.45
CA ALA A 55 16.00 2.86 5.05
C ALA A 55 15.35 3.97 4.22
N THR A 56 15.78 4.10 2.97
CA THR A 56 15.30 5.16 2.08
C THR A 56 14.28 4.64 1.08
N ALA A 57 13.30 5.48 0.73
CA ALA A 57 12.34 5.17 -0.31
C ALA A 57 13.03 4.76 -1.63
N ASP A 58 14.14 5.40 -2.01
CA ASP A 58 14.89 5.09 -3.23
C ASP A 58 15.37 3.62 -3.28
N THR A 59 15.74 3.05 -2.14
CA THR A 59 16.24 1.66 -2.05
C THR A 59 15.12 0.64 -1.87
N MET A 60 14.06 1.01 -1.16
CA MET A 60 12.94 0.12 -0.84
C MET A 60 11.76 0.23 -1.82
N THR A 61 11.84 1.10 -2.84
CA THR A 61 10.72 1.42 -3.75
C THR A 61 9.96 0.18 -4.26
N PRO A 62 10.60 -0.86 -4.82
CA PRO A 62 9.87 -2.03 -5.32
C PRO A 62 9.05 -2.74 -4.24
N SER A 63 9.60 -2.86 -3.03
CA SER A 63 8.92 -3.49 -1.90
C SER A 63 7.76 -2.63 -1.37
N ILE A 64 7.93 -1.31 -1.31
CA ILE A 64 6.86 -0.40 -0.90
C ILE A 64 5.69 -0.45 -1.89
N PHE A 65 5.99 -0.49 -3.20
CA PHE A 65 4.97 -0.69 -4.22
C PHE A 65 4.24 -2.01 -4.05
N ALA A 66 4.98 -3.10 -3.80
CA ALA A 66 4.40 -4.41 -3.53
C ALA A 66 3.46 -4.38 -2.30
N PHE A 67 3.91 -3.79 -1.20
CA PHE A 67 3.15 -3.71 0.06
C PHE A 67 1.88 -2.87 -0.09
N GLY A 68 1.97 -1.72 -0.75
CA GLY A 68 0.80 -0.88 -1.05
C GLY A 68 -0.19 -1.56 -2.00
N SER A 69 0.30 -2.27 -3.03
CA SER A 69 -0.56 -3.05 -3.93
C SER A 69 -1.25 -4.20 -3.19
N TYR A 70 -0.53 -4.94 -2.35
CA TYR A 70 -1.13 -5.98 -1.51
C TYR A 70 -2.22 -5.40 -0.61
N ALA A 71 -1.94 -4.29 0.08
CA ALA A 71 -2.91 -3.69 0.98
C ALA A 71 -4.20 -3.28 0.27
N GLY A 72 -4.13 -2.74 -0.95
CA GLY A 72 -5.32 -2.41 -1.72
C GLY A 72 -6.07 -3.63 -2.27
N GLU A 73 -5.38 -4.73 -2.60
CA GLU A 73 -6.05 -6.00 -2.93
C GLU A 73 -6.81 -6.54 -1.71
N VAL A 74 -6.21 -6.51 -0.51
CA VAL A 74 -6.90 -6.86 0.74
C VAL A 74 -8.16 -6.04 0.91
N LEU A 75 -8.12 -4.72 0.72
CA LEU A 75 -9.34 -3.91 0.85
C LEU A 75 -10.42 -4.32 -0.18
N CYS A 76 -10.04 -4.55 -1.45
CA CYS A 76 -10.98 -4.94 -2.50
C CYS A 76 -11.62 -6.32 -2.26
N GLU A 77 -11.00 -7.19 -1.47
CA GLU A 77 -11.56 -8.49 -1.08
C GLU A 77 -12.58 -8.39 0.06
N HIS A 78 -12.42 -7.40 0.95
CA HIS A 78 -13.28 -7.23 2.13
C HIS A 78 -14.47 -6.31 1.87
N GLU A 79 -14.34 -5.35 0.96
CA GLU A 79 -15.39 -4.37 0.64
C GLU A 79 -15.45 -4.13 -0.87
N PRO A 80 -16.66 -4.08 -1.48
CA PRO A 80 -16.80 -3.77 -2.90
C PRO A 80 -16.12 -2.44 -3.27
N GLY A 81 -15.07 -2.56 -4.07
CA GLY A 81 -14.28 -1.44 -4.55
C GLY A 81 -13.53 -1.81 -5.82
N ARG A 82 -12.83 -0.83 -6.39
CA ARG A 82 -11.93 -1.05 -7.53
C ARG A 82 -10.73 -0.12 -7.46
N TRP A 83 -9.64 -0.56 -8.06
CA TRP A 83 -8.51 0.30 -8.33
C TRP A 83 -8.85 1.36 -9.39
N ILE A 84 -8.33 2.55 -9.18
CA ILE A 84 -8.49 3.73 -10.02
C ILE A 84 -7.09 4.23 -10.40
N GLU A 85 -6.92 4.58 -11.67
CA GLU A 85 -5.69 5.21 -12.15
C GLU A 85 -5.49 6.59 -11.51
N PRO A 86 -4.24 6.98 -11.22
CA PRO A 86 -3.97 8.34 -10.74
C PRO A 86 -4.41 9.37 -11.78
N PRO A 87 -4.91 10.55 -11.36
CA PRO A 87 -5.33 11.60 -12.28
C PRO A 87 -4.15 12.07 -13.15
N THR A 88 -4.34 12.09 -14.48
CA THR A 88 -3.28 12.42 -15.45
C THR A 88 -2.93 13.90 -15.56
N ASN A 89 -3.83 14.78 -15.09
CA ASN A 89 -3.76 16.22 -15.41
C ASN A 89 -3.51 17.11 -14.18
N ASP A 90 -3.57 16.54 -12.97
CA ASP A 90 -3.40 17.26 -11.72
C ASP A 90 -2.83 16.29 -10.69
N HIS A 91 -1.51 16.22 -10.62
CA HIS A 91 -0.82 15.47 -9.58
C HIS A 91 -0.77 16.37 -8.35
N GLY A 92 -1.89 16.44 -7.61
CA GLY A 92 -2.06 17.32 -6.46
C GLY A 92 -0.97 17.11 -5.41
N ALA A 93 -1.19 16.18 -4.48
CA ALA A 93 -0.15 15.74 -3.55
C ALA A 93 0.62 14.55 -4.13
N TRP A 94 1.80 14.24 -3.58
CA TRP A 94 2.67 13.19 -4.14
C TRP A 94 2.06 11.78 -4.04
N ASP A 95 1.10 11.57 -3.14
CA ASP A 95 0.34 10.33 -2.98
C ASP A 95 -0.76 10.16 -4.05
N ASP A 96 -1.09 11.21 -4.82
CA ASP A 96 -1.95 11.11 -6.01
C ASP A 96 -1.20 10.57 -7.25
N LEU A 97 0.10 10.28 -7.13
CA LEU A 97 0.92 9.74 -8.23
C LEU A 97 0.69 8.26 -8.51
N PHE A 98 0.00 7.56 -7.61
CA PHE A 98 -0.14 6.10 -7.66
C PHE A 98 -1.62 5.68 -7.77
N PRO A 99 -1.89 4.48 -8.30
CA PRO A 99 -3.24 3.92 -8.23
C PRO A 99 -3.76 3.86 -6.79
N PHE A 100 -5.06 4.06 -6.66
CA PHE A 100 -5.76 4.06 -5.37
C PHE A 100 -7.05 3.25 -5.46
N VAL A 101 -7.56 2.81 -4.33
CA VAL A 101 -8.82 2.06 -4.25
C VAL A 101 -9.97 3.04 -4.04
N ARG A 102 -11.04 2.90 -4.83
CA ARG A 102 -12.32 3.59 -4.59
C ARG A 102 -13.41 2.55 -4.33
N LEU A 103 -14.03 2.66 -3.16
CA LEU A 103 -15.17 1.85 -2.77
C LEU A 103 -16.42 2.25 -3.57
N LEU A 104 -17.42 1.37 -3.64
CA LEU A 104 -18.65 1.66 -4.41
C LEU A 104 -19.43 2.88 -3.91
N ASP A 105 -19.30 3.22 -2.63
CA ASP A 105 -19.92 4.42 -2.04
C ASP A 105 -19.09 5.71 -2.24
N GLY A 106 -17.98 5.62 -2.97
CA GLY A 106 -17.15 6.76 -3.34
C GLY A 106 -16.03 7.10 -2.36
N ARG A 107 -15.93 6.42 -1.20
CA ARG A 107 -14.76 6.57 -0.33
C ARG A 107 -13.50 6.10 -1.05
N GLU A 108 -12.39 6.81 -0.84
CA GLU A 108 -11.11 6.54 -1.49
C GLU A 108 -10.03 6.20 -0.48
N TRP A 109 -9.08 5.37 -0.90
CA TRP A 109 -7.95 4.96 -0.09
C TRP A 109 -6.68 4.81 -0.94
N ARG A 110 -5.57 5.39 -0.48
CA ARG A 110 -4.29 5.48 -1.21
C ARG A 110 -3.24 4.58 -0.56
N PRO A 111 -3.35 3.24 -0.67
CA PRO A 111 -2.50 2.33 0.09
C PRO A 111 -1.02 2.42 -0.30
N ILE A 112 -0.71 2.69 -1.57
CA ILE A 112 0.67 2.88 -2.03
C ILE A 112 1.28 4.13 -1.41
N GLY A 113 0.57 5.27 -1.48
CA GLY A 113 1.00 6.51 -0.81
C GLY A 113 1.16 6.31 0.70
N LEU A 114 0.23 5.61 1.35
CA LEU A 114 0.34 5.30 2.78
C LEU A 114 1.58 4.46 3.12
N ALA A 115 1.92 3.46 2.31
CA ALA A 115 3.11 2.64 2.55
C ALA A 115 4.40 3.46 2.45
N PHE A 116 4.48 4.40 1.51
CA PHE A 116 5.59 5.36 1.47
C PHE A 116 5.61 6.24 2.72
N ALA A 117 4.47 6.79 3.13
CA ALA A 117 4.40 7.64 4.31
C ALA A 117 4.82 6.87 5.58
N ALA A 118 4.43 5.61 5.72
CA ALA A 118 4.86 4.75 6.83
C ALA A 118 6.38 4.54 6.87
N LEU A 119 7.04 4.35 5.72
CA LEU A 119 8.50 4.27 5.68
C LEU A 119 9.17 5.61 6.02
N MET A 120 8.65 6.73 5.50
CA MET A 120 9.33 8.02 5.58
C MET A 120 9.11 8.73 6.91
N ASP A 121 7.89 8.68 7.42
CA ASP A 121 7.43 9.45 8.58
C ASP A 121 7.07 8.55 9.77
N GLY A 122 7.02 7.22 9.57
CA GLY A 122 6.92 6.23 10.63
C GLY A 122 5.48 5.88 11.07
N PRO A 123 5.32 5.36 12.31
CA PRO A 123 4.09 4.73 12.81
C PRO A 123 2.79 5.56 12.86
N PRO A 124 2.78 6.90 12.77
CA PRO A 124 1.53 7.63 12.57
C PRO A 124 0.75 7.18 11.32
N TYR A 125 1.46 6.57 10.35
CA TYR A 125 0.88 5.94 9.17
C TYR A 125 0.87 4.42 9.36
N SER A 126 -0.32 3.82 9.24
CA SER A 126 -0.53 2.38 9.32
C SER A 126 -1.55 1.97 8.28
N LEU A 127 -1.22 0.95 7.49
CA LEU A 127 -2.09 0.33 6.51
C LEU A 127 -3.30 -0.30 7.22
N LEU A 128 -3.07 -1.04 8.30
CA LEU A 128 -4.15 -1.71 9.04
C LEU A 128 -5.12 -0.70 9.67
N GLN A 129 -4.61 0.27 10.42
CA GLN A 129 -5.47 1.23 11.13
C GLN A 129 -6.21 2.14 10.15
N SER A 130 -5.57 2.51 9.04
CA SER A 130 -6.21 3.28 7.98
C SER A 130 -7.32 2.50 7.29
N ALA A 131 -7.08 1.23 6.91
CA ALA A 131 -8.09 0.35 6.33
C ALA A 131 -9.29 0.15 7.28
N ARG A 132 -9.03 -0.14 8.57
CA ARG A 132 -10.08 -0.29 9.58
C ARG A 132 -10.90 0.98 9.76
N ARG A 133 -10.26 2.15 9.81
CA ARG A 133 -10.96 3.44 9.90
C ARG A 133 -11.84 3.69 8.69
N LEU A 134 -11.31 3.41 7.50
CA LEU A 134 -12.07 3.52 6.26
C LEU A 134 -13.32 2.67 6.35
N LEU A 135 -13.20 1.36 6.60
CA LEU A 135 -14.30 0.40 6.66
C LEU A 135 -15.34 0.76 7.74
N ALA A 136 -14.91 1.16 8.94
CA ALA A 136 -15.79 1.56 10.03
C ALA A 136 -16.65 2.80 9.73
N THR A 137 -16.26 3.64 8.76
CA THR A 137 -17.01 4.85 8.38
C THR A 137 -18.24 4.53 7.50
N GLY A 138 -18.37 3.29 7.00
CA GLY A 138 -19.45 2.87 6.11
C GLY A 138 -20.40 1.83 6.69
N ALA A 139 -20.19 1.41 7.94
CA ALA A 139 -21.11 0.57 8.70
C ALA A 139 -22.08 1.42 9.52
#